data_AF-A0A2J6P1X6-F1
#
_entry.id   AF-A0A2J6P1X6-F1
#
_cell.length_a   1.000
_cell.length_b   1.000
_cell.length_c   1.000
_cell.angle_alpha   90.00
_cell.angle_beta   90.00
_cell.angle_gamma   90.00
#
_symmetry.space_group_name_H-M   'P 1'
#
loop_
_entity.id
_entity.type
_entity.pdbx_description
1 polymer ?
#
loop_
_entity_poly.entity_id
_entity_poly.type
_entity_poly.pdbx_seq_one_letter_code
_entity_poly.pdbx_strand_id
1 'polypeptide(L)'
;MNKLIQSLSAIGVSATLVTPNLNAEATTNSEPQLRGVNDIIIEKGEDYNLLQGISAYDKEDGDLTHKIKIDGNVDTTKSGTYEVKYKVTDSDGAQKISVRNIKVK
;
A
#
# COMPACT_ATOMS: atom_id res chain seq x y z
N MET A 1 -15.29 3.06 5.26
CA MET A 1 -16.67 3.58 5.43
C MET A 1 -17.63 2.62 4.75
N ASN A 2 -17.97 1.50 5.40
CA ASN A 2 -18.99 0.57 4.92
C ASN A 2 -19.69 0.01 6.17
N LYS A 3 -20.83 0.61 6.51
CA LYS A 3 -21.67 0.23 7.65
C LYS A 3 -22.39 -1.08 7.32
N LEU A 4 -22.24 -2.10 8.16
CA LEU A 4 -23.19 -3.21 8.22
C LEU A 4 -24.01 -3.07 9.51
N ILE A 5 -25.24 -2.57 9.37
CA ILE A 5 -26.29 -2.68 10.39
C ILE A 5 -27.01 -3.99 10.09
N GLN A 6 -26.76 -5.02 10.90
CA GLN A 6 -27.57 -6.25 10.87
C GLN A 6 -28.72 -6.06 11.86
N SER A 7 -29.94 -5.99 11.33
CA SER A 7 -31.18 -5.90 12.12
C SER A 7 -31.44 -7.21 12.87
N LEU A 8 -31.55 -7.16 14.20
CA LEU A 8 -32.00 -8.29 15.01
C LEU A 8 -33.48 -8.11 15.39
N SER A 9 -34.36 -8.89 14.76
CA SER A 9 -35.71 -9.12 15.26
C SER A 9 -35.62 -9.95 16.54
N ALA A 10 -35.88 -9.30 17.68
CA ALA A 10 -35.89 -9.93 19.00
C ALA A 10 -37.19 -10.70 19.24
N ILE A 11 -37.11 -12.01 19.43
CA ILE A 11 -38.11 -12.78 20.20
C ILE A 11 -37.37 -13.85 21.02
N GLY A 12 -37.43 -13.71 22.36
CA GLY A 12 -37.47 -14.87 23.26
C GLY A 12 -36.17 -15.39 23.87
N VAL A 13 -35.72 -14.73 24.95
CA VAL A 13 -35.13 -15.25 26.21
C VAL A 13 -34.06 -16.37 26.25
N SER A 14 -33.02 -16.04 27.04
CA SER A 14 -32.12 -16.90 27.84
C SER A 14 -30.91 -17.52 27.13
N ALA A 15 -29.91 -16.68 26.85
CA ALA A 15 -28.52 -17.13 26.78
C ALA A 15 -27.72 -16.37 27.85
N THR A 16 -27.22 -17.11 28.84
CA THR A 16 -26.18 -16.65 29.77
C THR A 16 -25.07 -15.99 28.96
N LEU A 17 -24.81 -14.70 29.20
CA LEU A 17 -23.74 -13.95 28.57
C LEU A 17 -22.41 -14.51 29.07
N VAL A 18 -21.92 -15.56 28.43
CA VAL A 18 -20.47 -15.80 28.36
C VAL A 18 -19.91 -14.67 27.51
N THR A 19 -19.54 -13.56 28.14
CA THR A 19 -18.74 -12.53 27.48
C THR A 19 -17.46 -13.20 27.02
N PRO A 20 -17.21 -13.41 25.72
CA PRO A 20 -15.85 -13.72 25.32
C PRO A 20 -15.04 -12.50 25.73
N ASN A 21 -14.10 -12.71 26.65
CA ASN A 21 -13.09 -11.73 26.97
C ASN A 21 -12.18 -11.60 25.75
N LEU A 22 -12.68 -10.93 24.71
CA LEU A 22 -11.91 -10.46 23.58
C LEU A 22 -11.14 -9.25 24.08
N ASN A 23 -10.03 -9.52 24.77
CA ASN A 23 -8.95 -8.56 24.87
C ASN A 23 -8.36 -8.45 23.45
N ALA A 24 -9.09 -7.79 22.56
CA ALA A 24 -8.53 -7.25 21.34
C ALA A 24 -7.66 -6.08 21.81
N GLU A 25 -6.40 -6.38 22.09
CA GLU A 25 -5.40 -5.32 22.22
C GLU A 25 -5.39 -4.61 20.87
N ALA A 26 -6.02 -3.44 20.83
CA ALA A 26 -5.98 -2.59 19.66
C ALA A 26 -4.53 -2.16 19.48
N THR A 27 -3.77 -2.90 18.69
CA THR A 27 -2.47 -2.48 18.22
C THR A 27 -2.70 -1.28 17.31
N THR A 28 -2.00 -0.18 17.61
CA THR A 28 -2.00 0.98 16.72
C THR A 28 -1.21 0.61 15.47
N ASN A 29 -1.87 0.54 14.30
CA ASN A 29 -1.20 0.35 13.02
C ASN A 29 -0.86 1.70 12.37
N SER A 30 0.35 1.83 11.83
CA SER A 30 0.79 3.01 11.07
C SER A 30 0.66 2.76 9.57
N GLU A 31 0.62 3.83 8.76
CA GLU A 31 0.75 3.64 7.32
C GLU A 31 2.22 3.36 6.95
N PRO A 32 2.48 2.46 5.97
CA PRO A 32 3.82 2.21 5.48
C PRO A 32 4.41 3.45 4.79
N GLN A 33 5.73 3.60 4.86
CA GLN A 33 6.48 4.66 4.18
C GLN A 33 7.14 4.13 2.90
N LEU A 34 6.92 4.81 1.78
CA LEU A 34 7.67 4.61 0.53
C LEU A 34 8.78 5.65 0.41
N ARG A 35 9.99 5.21 0.05
CA ARG A 35 11.18 6.06 -0.13
C ARG A 35 11.77 5.85 -1.53
N GLY A 36 12.44 6.87 -2.05
CA GLY A 36 13.08 6.82 -3.37
C GLY A 36 12.15 7.02 -4.58
N VAL A 37 10.86 7.30 -4.35
CA VAL A 37 9.86 7.53 -5.40
C VAL A 37 9.90 9.00 -5.87
N ASN A 38 11.09 9.48 -6.26
CA ASN A 38 11.28 10.83 -6.78
C ASN A 38 11.26 10.81 -8.31
N ASP A 39 10.73 11.89 -8.91
CA ASP A 39 10.75 12.08 -10.36
C ASP A 39 12.18 12.04 -10.91
N ILE A 40 12.34 11.48 -12.11
CA ILE A 40 13.64 11.35 -12.76
C ILE A 40 13.57 11.64 -14.25
N ILE A 41 14.76 11.85 -14.80
CA ILE A 41 15.00 12.03 -16.22
C ILE A 41 15.98 10.94 -16.64
N ILE A 42 15.67 10.25 -17.74
CA ILE A 42 16.53 9.25 -18.37
C ILE A 42 16.71 9.57 -19.85
N GLU A 43 17.80 9.09 -20.43
CA GLU A 43 18.06 9.26 -21.86
C GLU A 43 17.32 8.18 -22.68
N LYS A 44 16.99 8.51 -23.93
CA LYS A 44 16.38 7.56 -24.85
C LYS A 44 17.22 6.29 -25.01
N GLY A 45 16.60 5.13 -24.83
CA GLY A 45 17.22 3.82 -24.94
C GLY A 45 18.01 3.39 -23.72
N GLU A 46 18.01 4.17 -22.64
CA GLU A 46 18.60 3.77 -21.37
C GLU A 46 17.83 2.57 -20.78
N ASP A 47 18.58 1.59 -20.25
CA ASP A 47 18.00 0.48 -19.49
C ASP A 47 17.77 0.95 -18.05
N TYR A 48 16.50 0.98 -17.63
CA TYR A 48 16.10 1.54 -16.34
C TYR A 48 15.24 0.56 -15.54
N ASN A 49 15.74 0.15 -14.37
CA ASN A 49 14.97 -0.67 -13.44
C ASN A 49 14.05 0.19 -12.58
N LEU A 50 12.73 -0.03 -12.70
CA LEU A 50 11.70 0.72 -11.98
C LEU A 50 11.82 0.64 -10.44
N LEU A 51 12.39 -0.44 -9.90
CA LEU A 51 12.60 -0.60 -8.45
C LEU A 51 13.92 -0.01 -7.94
N GLN A 52 14.77 0.50 -8.84
CA GLN A 52 16.09 0.98 -8.44
C GLN A 52 15.96 2.15 -7.45
N GLY A 53 16.51 1.94 -6.25
CA GLY A 53 16.52 2.94 -5.18
C GLY A 53 15.19 3.10 -4.43
N ILE A 54 14.18 2.28 -4.72
CA ILE A 54 12.89 2.33 -4.04
C ILE A 54 12.86 1.31 -2.90
N SER A 55 12.42 1.76 -1.73
CA SER A 55 12.21 0.91 -0.56
C SER A 55 10.91 1.25 0.16
N ALA A 56 10.39 0.28 0.91
CA ALA A 56 9.23 0.47 1.75
C ALA A 56 9.52 -0.01 3.17
N TYR A 57 9.13 0.78 4.16
CA TYR A 57 9.29 0.45 5.57
C TYR A 57 8.04 0.83 6.34
N ASP A 58 7.59 -0.06 7.20
CA ASP A 58 6.53 0.19 8.16
C ASP A 58 7.06 0.06 9.59
N LYS A 59 6.48 0.82 10.52
CA LYS A 59 6.97 0.88 11.90
C LYS A 59 6.69 -0.43 12.66
N GLU A 60 5.57 -1.08 12.39
CA GLU A 60 5.12 -2.30 13.04
C GLU A 60 5.54 -3.55 12.25
N ASP A 61 5.53 -3.46 10.91
CA ASP A 61 5.81 -4.57 9.99
C ASP A 61 7.30 -4.67 9.56
N GLY A 62 8.08 -3.60 9.70
CA GLY A 62 9.48 -3.55 9.29
C GLY A 62 9.67 -3.34 7.78
N ASP A 63 10.64 -4.02 7.17
CA ASP A 63 10.94 -3.86 5.73
C ASP A 63 9.89 -4.53 4.84
N LEU A 64 9.17 -3.70 4.08
CA LEU A 64 8.13 -4.11 3.15
C LEU A 64 8.53 -3.94 1.69
N THR A 65 9.82 -3.73 1.39
CA THR A 65 10.32 -3.47 0.03
C THR A 65 9.93 -4.57 -0.96
N HIS A 66 9.90 -5.82 -0.50
CA HIS A 66 9.48 -6.98 -1.30
C HIS A 66 7.96 -7.02 -1.59
N LYS A 67 7.14 -6.22 -0.88
CA LYS A 67 5.69 -6.11 -1.09
C LYS A 67 5.31 -4.97 -2.04
N ILE A 68 6.27 -4.21 -2.55
CA ILE A 68 5.99 -3.10 -3.47
C ILE A 68 5.45 -3.65 -4.79
N LYS A 69 4.27 -3.16 -5.18
CA LYS A 69 3.62 -3.42 -6.45
C LYS A 69 3.78 -2.20 -7.36
N ILE A 70 4.19 -2.45 -8.60
CA ILE A 70 4.39 -1.41 -9.61
C ILE A 70 3.24 -1.50 -10.61
N ASP A 71 2.67 -0.35 -10.94
CA ASP A 71 1.63 -0.19 -11.95
C ASP A 71 2.05 0.94 -12.90
N GLY A 72 2.17 0.63 -14.19
CA GLY A 72 2.70 1.52 -15.22
C GLY A 72 3.75 0.84 -16.10
N ASN A 73 3.95 1.40 -17.30
CA ASN A 73 4.93 0.93 -18.26
C ASN A 73 5.68 2.13 -18.85
N VAL A 74 7.01 2.05 -18.89
CA VAL A 74 7.88 3.09 -19.45
C VAL A 74 8.48 2.57 -20.74
N ASP A 75 8.22 3.28 -21.85
CA ASP A 75 8.88 3.01 -23.12
C ASP A 75 10.09 3.94 -23.27
N THR A 76 11.28 3.45 -22.92
CA THR A 76 12.50 4.26 -22.99
C THR A 76 12.94 4.56 -24.42
N THR A 77 12.31 3.95 -25.44
CA THR A 77 12.60 4.22 -26.85
C THR A 77 11.83 5.42 -27.41
N LYS A 78 10.93 6.02 -26.64
CA LYS A 78 10.15 7.19 -27.04
C LYS A 78 10.30 8.30 -26.02
N SER A 79 10.67 9.48 -26.48
CA SER A 79 10.71 10.67 -25.62
C SER A 79 9.31 11.00 -25.13
N GLY A 80 9.18 11.33 -23.85
CA GLY A 80 7.88 11.52 -23.21
C GLY A 80 7.98 11.47 -21.70
N THR A 81 6.87 11.79 -21.03
CA THR A 81 6.73 11.61 -19.58
C THR A 81 5.84 10.42 -19.31
N TYR A 82 6.35 9.47 -18.54
CA TYR A 82 5.65 8.24 -18.16
C TYR A 82 5.35 8.28 -16.67
N GLU A 83 4.10 7.98 -16.31
CA GLU A 83 3.68 7.88 -14.92
C GLU A 83 3.82 6.43 -14.45
N VAL A 84 4.50 6.21 -13.32
CA VAL A 84 4.63 4.91 -12.67
C VAL A 84 4.15 5.01 -11.23
N LYS A 85 3.23 4.13 -10.85
CA LYS A 85 2.61 4.08 -9.53
C LYS A 85 3.20 2.93 -8.72
N TYR A 86 3.62 3.23 -7.50
CA TYR A 86 4.14 2.27 -6.53
C TYR A 86 3.14 2.16 -5.39
N LYS A 87 2.77 0.93 -5.05
CA LYS A 87 1.84 0.63 -3.97
C LYS A 87 2.45 -0.40 -3.03
N VAL A 88 2.37 -0.14 -1.73
CA VAL A 88 2.69 -1.10 -0.67
C VAL A 88 1.51 -1.24 0.27
N THR A 89 1.31 -2.45 0.80
CA THR A 89 0.28 -2.79 1.78
C THR A 89 0.94 -3.56 2.92
N ASP A 90 0.70 -3.13 4.15
CA ASP A 90 1.20 -3.78 5.36
C ASP A 90 0.39 -5.04 5.71
N SER A 91 0.67 -5.67 6.84
CA SER A 91 -0.04 -6.88 7.27
C SER A 91 -1.45 -6.62 7.81
N ASP A 92 -1.68 -5.44 8.38
CA ASP A 92 -2.95 -4.99 8.97
C ASP A 92 -3.89 -4.29 7.95
N GLY A 93 -3.44 -4.15 6.70
CA GLY A 93 -4.19 -3.64 5.56
C GLY A 93 -4.04 -2.15 5.25
N ALA A 94 -3.21 -1.38 5.96
CA ALA A 94 -2.93 0.00 5.58
C ALA A 94 -2.03 0.06 4.33
N GLN A 95 -2.18 1.12 3.55
CA GLN A 95 -1.64 1.20 2.20
C GLN A 95 -0.99 2.55 1.95
N LYS A 96 0.13 2.52 1.23
CA LYS A 96 0.74 3.71 0.67
C LYS A 96 0.85 3.60 -0.84
N ILE A 97 0.44 4.67 -1.52
CA ILE A 97 0.60 4.84 -2.96
C ILE A 97 1.48 6.07 -3.19
N SER A 98 2.44 5.96 -4.10
CA SER A 98 3.26 7.08 -4.55
C SER A 98 3.45 6.99 -6.06
N VAL A 99 3.49 8.16 -6.70
CA VAL A 99 3.59 8.27 -8.16
C VAL A 99 4.94 8.88 -8.50
N ARG A 100 5.57 8.34 -9.55
CA ARG A 100 6.84 8.81 -10.09
C ARG A 100 6.65 9.16 -11.56
N ASN A 101 7.10 10.35 -11.94
CA ASN A 101 7.21 10.75 -13.33
C ASN A 101 8.62 10.44 -13.84
N ILE A 102 8.68 9.67 -14.92
CA ILE A 102 9.91 9.33 -15.61
C ILE A 102 9.89 10.05 -16.95
N LYS A 103 10.77 11.04 -17.11
CA LYS A 103 10.92 11.80 -18.35
C LYS A 103 12.03 11.21 -19.20
N VAL A 104 11.66 10.63 -20.34
CA VAL A 104 12.59 10.19 -21.38
C VAL A 104 12.88 11.36 -22.30
N LYS A 105 14.16 11.73 -22.44
CA LYS A 105 14.62 12.76 -23.37
C LYS A 105 15.08 12.14 -24.68
#